data_AF-A0A5R9QL08-F1
#
_entry.id   AF-A0A5R9QL08-F1
#
_cell.length_a   1.000
_cell.length_b   1.000
_cell.length_c   1.000
_cell.angle_alpha   90.00
_cell.angle_beta   90.00
_cell.angle_gamma   90.00
#
_symmetry.space_group_name_H-M   'P 1'
#
loop_
_entity.id
_entity.type
_entity.pdbx_description
1 polymer ?
#
loop_
_entity_poly.entity_id
_entity_poly.type
_entity_poly.pdbx_seq_one_letter_code
_entity_poly.pdbx_strand_id
1 'polypeptide(L)'
;MNSQRIVLDADSALPYLGKTVLVELAWEQDPESLWCCMHIVGVALPLAGIQEEPYFLVKHVNSDEQFPHEMFWSNVRTIRVMRYRDRQGSGNVLGRVTHPNETRSRAALPARRNSPTVPSNGSTGAANP
;
A
#
# COMPACT_ATOMS: atom_id res chain seq x y z
N MET A 1 0.42 -25.24 -14.41
CA MET A 1 1.43 -24.47 -13.67
C MET A 1 1.83 -25.28 -12.45
N ASN A 2 3.10 -25.68 -12.37
CA ASN A 2 3.62 -26.49 -11.27
C ASN A 2 3.71 -25.61 -10.01
N SER A 3 2.61 -25.55 -9.26
CA SER A 3 2.47 -24.71 -8.08
C SER A 3 2.94 -25.54 -6.88
N GLN A 4 4.24 -25.51 -6.61
CA GLN A 4 4.77 -26.09 -5.38
C GLN A 4 4.12 -25.36 -4.20
N ARG A 5 3.20 -26.03 -3.50
CA ARG A 5 2.68 -25.57 -2.22
C ARG A 5 3.83 -25.52 -1.22
N ILE A 6 3.89 -24.47 -0.42
CA ILE A 6 4.81 -24.43 0.71
C ILE A 6 4.45 -25.55 1.69
N VAL A 7 5.45 -26.24 2.21
CA VAL A 7 5.27 -27.17 3.33
C VAL A 7 5.56 -26.38 4.60
N LEU A 8 4.54 -26.24 5.44
CA LEU A 8 4.64 -25.59 6.74
C LEU A 8 4.76 -26.63 7.86
N ASP A 9 5.59 -26.32 8.83
CA ASP A 9 5.78 -27.02 10.10
C ASP A 9 5.82 -26.00 11.24
N ALA A 10 5.98 -26.46 12.48
CA ALA A 10 6.00 -25.57 13.64
C ALA A 10 7.13 -24.53 13.54
N ASP A 11 8.33 -24.95 13.15
CA ASP A 11 9.51 -24.09 13.11
C ASP A 11 9.43 -23.02 12.01
N SER A 12 8.84 -23.35 10.87
CA SER A 12 8.60 -22.42 9.77
C SER A 12 7.37 -21.53 9.97
N ALA A 13 6.38 -21.99 10.75
CA ALA A 13 5.16 -21.22 11.04
C ALA A 13 5.36 -20.14 12.12
N LEU A 14 6.12 -20.45 13.18
CA LEU A 14 6.33 -19.53 14.32
C LEU A 14 6.89 -18.14 13.93
N PRO A 15 7.83 -17.99 12.97
CA PRO A 15 8.33 -16.69 12.52
C PRO A 15 7.27 -15.73 11.97
N TYR A 16 6.12 -16.24 11.54
CA TYR A 16 5.01 -15.41 11.06
C TYR A 16 4.13 -14.86 12.18
N LEU A 17 4.22 -15.40 13.41
CA LEU A 17 3.40 -14.97 14.54
C LEU A 17 3.60 -13.48 14.85
N GLY A 18 2.49 -12.76 14.99
CA GLY A 18 2.49 -11.31 15.22
C GLY A 18 2.89 -10.47 14.00
N LYS A 19 3.04 -11.07 12.81
CA LYS A 19 3.38 -10.35 11.58
C LYS A 19 2.15 -10.12 10.70
N THR A 20 2.23 -9.06 9.90
CA THR A 20 1.38 -8.90 8.72
C THR A 20 1.99 -9.68 7.57
N VAL A 21 1.18 -10.49 6.89
CA VAL A 21 1.60 -11.36 5.81
C VAL A 21 0.72 -11.16 4.57
N LEU A 22 1.32 -11.36 3.41
CA LEU A 22 0.60 -11.58 2.15
C LEU A 22 0.57 -13.09 1.91
N VAL A 23 -0.62 -13.63 1.73
CA VAL A 23 -0.87 -15.06 1.57
C VAL A 23 -1.60 -15.31 0.26
N GLU A 24 -1.17 -16.33 -0.47
CA GLU A 24 -1.92 -16.94 -1.55
C GLU A 24 -2.61 -18.19 -1.03
N LEU A 25 -3.94 -18.20 -1.09
CA LEU A 25 -4.78 -19.31 -0.71
C LEU A 25 -5.31 -20.02 -1.96
N ALA A 26 -5.40 -21.35 -1.92
CA ALA A 26 -6.05 -22.11 -2.96
C ALA A 26 -6.69 -23.38 -2.41
N TRP A 27 -7.89 -23.67 -2.91
CA TRP A 27 -8.68 -24.83 -2.56
C TRP A 27 -8.69 -25.82 -3.72
N GLU A 28 -8.87 -27.11 -3.46
CA GLU A 28 -8.88 -28.12 -4.53
C GLU A 28 -10.12 -28.00 -5.42
N GLN A 29 -11.20 -27.48 -4.85
CA GLN A 29 -12.49 -27.30 -5.52
C GLN A 29 -12.55 -26.00 -6.34
N ASP A 30 -11.60 -25.09 -6.14
CA ASP A 30 -11.57 -23.78 -6.81
C ASP A 30 -10.32 -23.65 -7.70
N PRO A 31 -10.49 -23.46 -9.02
CA PRO A 31 -9.35 -23.26 -9.91
C PRO A 31 -8.59 -21.95 -9.64
N GLU A 32 -9.23 -20.94 -9.05
CA GLU A 32 -8.63 -19.62 -8.81
C GLU A 32 -8.01 -19.54 -7.41
N SER A 33 -6.82 -18.93 -7.32
CA SER A 33 -6.21 -18.62 -6.02
C SER A 33 -6.61 -17.23 -5.53
N LEU A 34 -6.79 -17.13 -4.21
CA LEU A 34 -7.14 -15.89 -3.53
C LEU A 34 -5.90 -15.29 -2.86
N TRP A 35 -5.62 -14.01 -3.12
CA TRP A 35 -4.56 -13.27 -2.45
C TRP A 35 -5.13 -12.39 -1.34
N CYS A 36 -4.57 -12.49 -0.14
CA CYS A 36 -5.05 -11.76 1.03
C CYS A 36 -3.91 -11.20 1.89
N CYS A 37 -4.09 -9.99 2.41
CA CYS A 37 -3.25 -9.42 3.47
C CYS A 37 -3.89 -9.70 4.83
N MET A 38 -3.16 -10.37 5.72
CA MET A 38 -3.67 -10.77 7.03
C MET A 38 -2.64 -10.57 8.14
N HIS A 39 -3.10 -10.45 9.37
CA HIS A 39 -2.30 -10.53 10.58
C HIS A 39 -2.35 -11.95 11.12
N ILE A 40 -1.20 -12.56 11.38
CA ILE A 40 -1.13 -13.84 12.10
C ILE A 40 -1.14 -13.55 13.60
N VAL A 41 -2.19 -13.97 14.30
CA VAL A 41 -2.37 -13.73 15.74
C VAL A 41 -2.19 -15.00 16.57
N GLY A 42 -2.21 -16.17 15.96
CA GLY A 42 -1.98 -17.45 16.63
C GLY A 42 -1.61 -18.57 15.67
N VAL A 43 -1.09 -19.65 16.24
CA VAL A 43 -0.75 -20.89 15.54
C VAL A 43 -1.36 -22.05 16.32
N ALA A 44 -2.15 -22.89 15.64
CA ALA A 44 -2.62 -24.16 16.17
C ALA A 44 -1.82 -25.29 15.53
N LEU A 45 -1.12 -26.06 16.36
CA LEU A 45 -0.38 -27.24 15.97
C LEU A 45 -1.26 -28.48 16.07
N PRO A 46 -0.97 -29.55 15.30
CA PRO A 46 -1.81 -30.73 15.31
C PRO A 46 -1.72 -31.42 16.68
N LEU A 47 -2.87 -31.80 17.22
CA LEU A 47 -3.03 -32.58 18.44
C LEU A 47 -3.93 -33.78 18.16
N ALA A 48 -3.33 -34.97 18.21
CA ALA A 48 -3.98 -36.22 17.82
C ALA A 48 -5.32 -36.43 18.56
N GLY A 49 -6.37 -36.74 17.79
CA GLY A 49 -7.72 -36.98 18.31
C GLY A 49 -8.48 -35.72 18.76
N ILE A 50 -7.90 -34.52 18.62
CA ILE A 50 -8.56 -33.25 18.97
C ILE A 50 -8.60 -32.31 17.76
N GLN A 51 -7.45 -32.01 17.18
CA GLN A 51 -7.32 -31.11 16.05
C GLN A 51 -6.15 -31.59 15.19
N GLU A 52 -6.43 -32.34 14.13
CA GLU A 52 -5.37 -33.00 13.34
C GLU A 52 -4.76 -32.09 12.27
N GLU A 53 -5.52 -31.08 11.82
CA GLU A 53 -5.03 -30.13 10.83
C GLU A 53 -4.47 -28.87 11.50
N PRO A 54 -3.21 -28.51 11.24
CA PRO A 54 -2.64 -27.26 11.71
C PRO A 54 -3.19 -26.06 10.94
N TYR A 55 -3.32 -24.94 11.65
CA TYR A 55 -3.80 -23.68 11.07
C TYR A 55 -3.22 -22.45 11.75
N PHE A 56 -3.31 -21.32 11.07
CA PHE A 56 -3.11 -20.01 11.67
C PHE A 56 -4.44 -19.44 12.16
N LEU A 57 -4.40 -18.70 13.27
CA LEU A 57 -5.46 -17.76 13.62
C LEU A 57 -5.11 -16.42 13.00
N VAL A 58 -6.01 -15.89 12.19
CA VAL A 58 -5.75 -14.71 11.36
C VAL A 58 -6.85 -13.66 11.45
N LYS A 59 -6.48 -12.40 11.20
CA LYS A 59 -7.42 -11.31 10.91
C LYS A 59 -7.05 -10.64 9.60
N HIS A 60 -8.03 -10.32 8.77
CA HIS A 60 -7.77 -9.47 7.61
C HIS A 60 -7.32 -8.07 8.07
N VAL A 61 -6.39 -7.46 7.34
CA VAL A 61 -5.84 -6.13 7.67
C VAL A 61 -6.91 -5.03 7.70
N ASN A 62 -7.96 -5.17 6.89
CA ASN A 62 -9.03 -4.17 6.75
C ASN A 62 -10.40 -4.69 7.24
N SER A 63 -10.43 -5.71 8.10
CA SER A 63 -11.70 -6.25 8.60
C SER A 63 -12.01 -5.75 10.01
N ASP A 64 -13.28 -5.37 10.20
CA ASP A 64 -13.86 -5.03 11.49
C ASP A 64 -14.31 -6.27 12.28
N GLU A 65 -13.94 -7.48 11.83
CA GLU A 65 -14.21 -8.74 12.53
C GLU A 65 -13.77 -8.66 14.01
N GLN A 66 -14.64 -9.10 14.93
CA GLN A 66 -14.32 -9.09 16.35
C GLN A 66 -13.26 -10.13 16.73
N PHE A 67 -13.30 -11.30 16.09
CA PHE A 67 -12.48 -12.46 16.42
C PHE A 67 -11.66 -12.91 15.21
N PRO A 68 -10.49 -13.54 15.42
CA PRO A 68 -9.76 -14.17 14.33
C PRO A 68 -10.49 -15.41 13.80
N HIS A 69 -10.24 -15.74 12.54
CA HIS A 69 -10.72 -16.97 11.92
C HIS A 69 -9.56 -17.92 11.61
N GLU A 70 -9.89 -19.15 11.26
CA GLU A 70 -8.95 -20.23 11.00
C GLU A 70 -8.47 -20.22 9.54
N MET A 71 -7.16 -20.36 9.34
CA MET A 71 -6.53 -20.54 8.03
C MET A 71 -5.67 -21.80 8.04
N PHE A 72 -6.21 -22.89 7.50
CA PHE A 72 -5.52 -24.17 7.40
C PHE A 72 -4.28 -24.09 6.50
N TRP A 73 -3.20 -24.73 6.93
CA TRP A 73 -1.94 -24.75 6.18
C TRP A 73 -2.07 -25.45 4.82
N SER A 74 -2.97 -26.42 4.70
CA SER A 74 -3.31 -27.13 3.46
C SER A 74 -3.76 -26.18 2.34
N ASN A 75 -4.39 -25.06 2.70
CA ASN A 75 -4.88 -24.06 1.77
C ASN A 75 -3.82 -23.02 1.40
N VAL A 76 -2.68 -22.96 2.10
CA VAL A 76 -1.63 -21.97 1.86
C VAL A 76 -0.72 -22.42 0.72
N ARG A 77 -0.76 -21.70 -0.41
CA ARG A 77 0.22 -21.90 -1.49
C ARG A 77 1.52 -21.17 -1.21
N THR A 78 1.41 -19.89 -0.87
CA THR A 78 2.57 -19.05 -0.56
C THR A 78 2.26 -18.10 0.59
N ILE A 79 3.27 -17.77 1.40
CA ILE A 79 3.15 -16.83 2.52
C ILE A 79 4.43 -16.00 2.63
N ARG A 80 4.28 -14.67 2.75
CA ARG A 80 5.41 -13.74 2.86
C ARG A 80 5.12 -12.66 3.88
N VAL A 81 6.06 -12.42 4.80
CA VAL A 81 5.97 -11.28 5.72
C VAL A 81 6.02 -9.99 4.93
N MET A 82 5.00 -9.16 5.11
CA MET A 82 5.00 -7.80 4.59
C MET A 82 5.98 -6.99 5.43
N ARG A 83 7.05 -6.52 4.79
CA ARG A 83 7.91 -5.51 5.41
C ARG A 83 7.13 -4.21 5.40
N TYR A 84 7.01 -3.58 6.57
CA TYR A 84 6.57 -2.19 6.64
C TYR A 84 7.53 -1.41 5.73
N ARG A 85 7.04 -0.90 4.59
CA ARG A 85 7.78 0.16 3.90
C ARG A 85 7.82 1.29 4.91
N ASP A 86 9.00 1.61 5.42
CA ASP A 86 9.17 2.89 6.06
C ASP A 86 8.66 3.93 5.06
N ARG A 87 7.73 4.79 5.48
CA ARG A 87 7.33 5.95 4.67
C ARG A 87 8.53 6.84 4.32
N GLN A 88 9.67 6.62 4.96
CA GLN A 88 10.96 7.26 4.76
C GLN A 88 11.87 6.51 3.78
N GLY A 89 11.48 5.32 3.33
CA GLY A 89 12.26 4.47 2.44
C GLY A 89 12.36 5.09 1.05
N SER A 90 13.39 4.71 0.32
CA SER A 90 13.77 5.22 -1.00
C SER A 90 12.66 5.22 -2.08
N GLY A 91 11.51 4.59 -1.83
CA GLY A 91 10.32 4.61 -2.67
C GLY A 91 9.31 5.73 -2.40
N ASN A 92 9.54 6.65 -1.46
CA ASN A 92 8.66 7.79 -1.25
C ASN A 92 8.89 8.87 -2.33
N VAL A 93 8.34 8.61 -3.51
CA VAL A 93 8.40 9.55 -4.65
C VAL A 93 7.63 10.83 -4.34
N LEU A 94 6.51 10.74 -3.60
CA LEU A 94 5.65 11.87 -3.25
C LEU A 94 6.32 12.88 -2.30
N GLY A 95 7.20 12.43 -1.40
CA GLY A 95 7.97 13.32 -0.53
C GLY A 95 9.13 14.05 -1.23
N ARG A 96 9.52 13.60 -2.43
CA ARG A 96 10.61 14.18 -3.25
C ARG A 96 10.11 15.03 -4.41
N VAL A 97 8.81 14.97 -4.72
CA VAL A 97 8.19 15.98 -5.57
C VAL A 97 8.23 17.26 -4.74
N THR A 98 9.21 18.12 -5.03
CA THR A 98 9.14 19.53 -4.63
C THR A 98 7.77 20.03 -5.06
N HIS A 99 6.89 20.28 -4.10
CA HIS A 99 5.69 21.06 -4.36
C HIS A 99 6.17 22.30 -5.09
N PRO A 100 5.75 22.52 -6.36
CA PRO A 100 6.03 23.79 -6.99
C PRO A 100 5.40 24.82 -6.06
N ASN A 101 6.26 25.66 -5.48
CA ASN A 101 5.84 26.76 -4.65
C ASN A 101 5.06 27.69 -5.56
N GLU A 102 3.74 27.48 -5.68
CA GLU A 102 2.83 28.41 -6.34
C GLU A 102 2.65 29.63 -5.44
N THR A 103 3.74 30.37 -5.27
CA THR A 103 3.70 31.75 -4.84
C THR A 103 4.52 32.57 -5.82
N ARG A 104 4.06 32.59 -7.07
CA ARG A 104 4.31 33.66 -8.03
C ARG A 104 3.30 33.58 -9.17
N SER A 105 2.05 33.89 -8.85
CA SER A 105 1.14 34.51 -9.82
C SER A 105 1.73 35.86 -10.23
N ARG A 106 2.59 35.85 -11.25
CA ARG A 106 2.97 37.02 -12.06
C ARG A 106 3.12 36.61 -13.52
N ALA A 107 2.07 36.02 -14.06
CA ALA A 107 1.81 36.17 -15.49
C ALA A 107 1.32 37.61 -15.70
N ALA A 108 2.25 38.52 -15.99
CA ALA A 108 1.88 39.78 -16.60
C ALA A 108 1.28 39.43 -17.97
N LEU A 109 -0.03 39.68 -18.12
CA LEU A 109 -0.72 39.55 -19.40
C LEU A 109 0.03 40.40 -20.44
N PRO A 110 0.38 39.87 -21.63
CA PRO A 110 0.97 40.69 -22.67
C PRO A 110 -0.02 41.79 -23.06
N ALA A 111 0.47 43.03 -23.03
CA ALA A 111 -0.29 44.22 -23.37
C ALA A 111 -0.83 44.12 -24.81
N ARG A 112 -2.16 44.15 -24.89
CA ARG A 112 -3.04 44.49 -26.01
C ARG A 112 -2.33 45.17 -27.19
N ARG A 113 -2.23 44.45 -28.32
CA ARG A 113 -1.83 45.00 -29.62
C ARG A 113 -3.03 45.65 -30.30
N ASN A 114 -3.04 46.98 -30.33
CA ASN A 114 -3.65 47.88 -31.32
C ASN A 114 -5.11 47.65 -31.76
N SER A 115 -6.06 48.39 -31.17
CA SER A 115 -7.29 48.82 -31.85
C SER A 115 -7.57 50.31 -31.56
N PRO A 116 -8.15 51.06 -32.52
CA PRO A 116 -7.76 52.44 -32.85
C PRO A 116 -8.67 53.51 -32.23
N THR A 117 -8.94 53.44 -30.93
CA THR A 117 -9.78 54.46 -30.31
C THR A 117 -9.21 54.92 -28.99
N VAL A 118 -8.95 56.24 -28.97
CA VAL A 118 -8.85 57.15 -27.81
C VAL A 118 -7.41 57.56 -27.42
N PRO A 119 -7.15 58.88 -27.24
CA PRO A 119 -5.90 59.52 -27.64
C PRO A 119 -4.84 59.66 -26.52
N SER A 120 -3.61 59.86 -26.95
CA SER A 120 -2.46 60.21 -26.12
C SER A 120 -2.51 61.66 -25.65
N ASN A 121 -2.33 61.88 -24.35
CA ASN A 121 -1.85 63.09 -23.68
C ASN A 121 -1.81 62.73 -22.18
N GLY A 122 -0.77 62.92 -21.38
CA GLY A 122 0.49 63.65 -21.46
C GLY A 122 0.93 63.91 -20.02
N SER A 123 2.17 64.39 -19.85
CA SER A 123 2.68 65.11 -18.67
C SER A 123 3.36 64.28 -17.55
N THR A 124 4.68 64.09 -17.59
CA THR A 124 5.83 64.86 -17.02
C THR A 124 6.17 64.58 -15.55
N GLY A 125 7.44 64.26 -15.30
CA GLY A 125 8.06 64.27 -13.97
C GLY A 125 9.44 63.63 -13.96
N ALA A 126 10.47 64.38 -14.36
CA ALA A 126 11.86 63.94 -14.43
C ALA A 126 12.45 63.61 -13.04
N ALA A 127 13.45 62.72 -13.04
CA ALA A 127 14.31 62.39 -11.92
C ALA A 127 15.27 63.55 -11.59
N ASN A 128 15.56 63.73 -10.29
CA ASN A 128 16.67 64.54 -9.80
C ASN A 128 17.75 63.61 -9.19
N PRO A 129 19.03 64.06 -9.14
CA PRO A 129 20.17 63.28 -8.66
C PRO A 129 20.20 63.10 -7.14
#